data_AF-A0A8S3C4B2-F1
#
_entry.id   AF-A0A8S3C4B2-F1
#
_cell.length_a   1.000
_cell.length_b   1.000
_cell.length_c   1.000
_cell.angle_alpha   90.00
_cell.angle_beta   90.00
_cell.angle_gamma   90.00
#
_symmetry.space_group_name_H-M   'P 1'
#
loop_
_entity.id
_entity.type
_entity.pdbx_description
1 polymer ?
#
loop_
_entity_poly.entity_id
_entity_poly.type
_entity_poly.pdbx_seq_one_letter_code
_entity_poly.pdbx_strand_id
1 'polypeptide(L)'
;MLDQQLQSILINDTKNNVEHNYSSLCTKMNSACIVDGNYVLSRKFREEMFHLHPPKYGYYMDTSGANGVPGFMFGKKYGYADRAPVVSDDSDYNDVDEEAQQHELENSTKIVSPSTERIIVYVPLFRIRYSLNSSTPEIRKLAIDWERKALSYLNGEYKSKLIDVFPSTSTAISDAITKTAHEEGIYITFMFLIFFVLLCIFLSIQGNVYTSVGYLPLCGIISICLSTGATFGLLSVCRIKIIEPMALLIFIVAIIDAMRCSIVCGEYHRIIIEHMDTSPDESPEIDIEKLLPSIITSTHPYFIVSTLIISFVYLLFSICSPMSLTMPICLTLALYIFINYIVHSTFFTSCLVITLKRVSSRRHCLCCCRLPKDNYTKANRKSKRLNVLRNQIYSLLNIDSMWKKPFASIFCLLLIVFIILSLWFGLSIDTSLFEDKYLPREFYSLRSHMQS
;
A
#
# COMPACT_ATOMS: atom_id res chain seq x y z
N MET A 1 41.43 14.32 -6.43
CA MET A 1 42.51 13.56 -7.08
C MET A 1 41.95 12.26 -7.64
N LEU A 2 41.35 12.29 -8.83
CA LEU A 2 41.38 11.23 -9.85
C LEU A 2 40.57 11.73 -11.06
N ASP A 3 41.07 12.79 -11.69
CA ASP A 3 40.72 13.12 -13.07
C ASP A 3 41.75 12.41 -13.95
N GLN A 4 41.47 11.15 -14.31
CA GLN A 4 42.17 10.48 -15.40
C GLN A 4 41.22 10.32 -16.56
N GLN A 5 41.64 10.93 -17.67
CA GLN A 5 40.93 11.11 -18.93
C GLN A 5 40.54 9.75 -19.52
N LEU A 6 39.29 9.63 -19.96
CA LEU A 6 38.88 8.60 -20.91
C LEU A 6 39.69 8.79 -22.20
N GLN A 7 40.41 7.74 -22.60
CA GLN A 7 41.20 7.71 -23.83
C GLN A 7 40.31 7.88 -25.07
N SER A 8 40.84 8.64 -26.02
CA SER A 8 40.30 8.83 -27.36
C SER A 8 40.51 7.59 -28.22
N ILE A 9 39.48 7.16 -28.95
CA ILE A 9 39.62 6.23 -30.06
C ILE A 9 39.83 7.07 -31.33
N LEU A 10 40.86 6.75 -32.10
CA LEU A 10 41.17 7.36 -33.40
C LEU A 10 40.29 6.71 -34.47
N ILE A 11 39.45 7.52 -35.13
CA ILE A 11 38.67 7.09 -36.30
C ILE A 11 39.29 7.79 -37.51
N ASN A 12 39.87 7.00 -38.41
CA ASN A 12 40.53 7.51 -39.59
C ASN A 12 39.49 7.66 -40.72
N ASP A 13 38.99 8.88 -40.91
CA ASP A 13 38.11 9.23 -42.03
C ASP A 13 38.94 9.42 -43.31
N THR A 14 38.90 8.43 -44.19
CA THR A 14 39.65 8.38 -45.46
C THR A 14 39.39 9.55 -46.41
N LYS A 15 38.40 10.42 -46.15
CA LYS A 15 38.07 11.52 -47.06
C LYS A 15 38.27 12.93 -46.53
N ASN A 16 38.37 13.17 -45.21
CA ASN A 16 38.44 14.53 -44.69
C ASN A 16 39.39 14.78 -43.50
N ASN A 17 40.12 13.78 -42.98
CA ASN A 17 41.13 13.99 -41.92
C ASN A 17 40.63 14.86 -40.74
N VAL A 18 39.37 14.70 -40.33
CA VAL A 18 38.84 15.38 -39.13
C VAL A 18 38.87 14.40 -37.97
N GLU A 19 39.68 14.74 -36.97
CA GLU A 19 39.88 13.95 -35.77
C GLU A 19 38.73 14.17 -34.77
N HIS A 20 37.93 13.14 -34.50
CA HIS A 20 36.86 13.22 -33.50
C HIS A 20 37.25 12.43 -32.25
N ASN A 21 37.42 13.12 -31.13
CA ASN A 21 37.77 12.52 -29.85
C ASN A 21 36.54 11.85 -29.22
N TYR A 22 36.63 10.59 -28.78
CA TYR A 22 35.49 9.87 -28.17
C TYR A 22 34.92 10.58 -26.92
N SER A 23 35.77 11.33 -26.20
CA SER A 23 35.34 12.20 -25.10
C SER A 23 34.39 13.33 -25.52
N SER A 24 34.36 13.68 -26.82
CA SER A 24 33.45 14.68 -27.38
C SER A 24 32.05 14.12 -27.72
N LEU A 25 31.93 12.79 -27.84
CA LEU A 25 30.66 12.10 -28.11
C LEU A 25 30.02 11.54 -26.82
N CYS A 26 30.77 11.51 -25.73
CA CYS A 26 30.36 10.95 -24.45
C CYS A 26 30.05 12.06 -23.43
N THR A 27 28.79 12.14 -23.00
CA THR A 27 28.41 13.00 -21.87
C THR A 27 28.48 12.20 -20.57
N LYS A 28 29.22 12.68 -19.57
CA LYS A 28 29.38 11.98 -18.28
C LYS A 28 28.23 12.31 -17.34
N MET A 29 27.43 11.33 -16.93
CA MET A 29 26.43 11.45 -15.85
C MET A 29 26.63 10.33 -14.84
N ASN A 30 26.72 10.65 -13.55
CA ASN A 30 26.80 9.69 -12.45
C ASN A 30 27.86 8.58 -12.66
N SER A 31 29.06 8.95 -13.11
CA SER A 31 30.16 8.02 -13.40
C SER A 31 29.93 7.04 -14.56
N ALA A 32 28.90 7.27 -15.39
CA ALA A 32 28.65 6.55 -16.63
C ALA A 32 28.90 7.44 -17.86
N CYS A 33 29.27 6.80 -18.98
CA CYS A 33 29.45 7.43 -20.28
C CYS A 33 28.18 7.26 -21.12
N ILE A 34 27.57 8.37 -21.55
CA ILE A 34 26.34 8.38 -22.35
C ILE A 34 26.67 8.91 -23.75
N VAL A 35 26.45 8.10 -24.78
CA VAL A 35 26.61 8.47 -26.20
C VAL A 35 25.23 8.66 -26.82
N ASP A 36 25.04 9.72 -27.62
CA ASP A 36 23.76 10.04 -28.26
C ASP A 36 23.34 8.98 -29.28
N GLY A 37 22.21 8.31 -29.05
CA GLY A 37 21.72 7.29 -29.96
C GLY A 37 21.20 7.78 -31.32
N ASN A 38 20.98 9.08 -31.56
CA ASN A 38 20.74 9.60 -32.91
C ASN A 38 21.99 9.46 -33.80
N TYR A 39 23.18 9.60 -33.19
CA TYR A 39 24.44 9.35 -33.88
C TYR A 39 24.57 7.85 -34.19
N VAL A 40 24.26 6.97 -33.23
CA VAL A 40 24.32 5.51 -33.41
C VAL A 40 23.36 5.00 -34.50
N LEU A 41 22.20 5.64 -34.67
CA LEU A 41 21.23 5.30 -35.72
C LEU A 41 21.52 5.99 -37.06
N SER A 42 22.49 6.90 -37.12
CA SER A 42 22.83 7.63 -38.33
C SER A 42 23.47 6.73 -39.39
N ARG A 43 23.28 7.07 -40.67
CA ARG A 43 23.98 6.41 -41.77
C ARG A 43 25.50 6.56 -41.64
N LYS A 44 25.94 7.68 -41.07
CA LYS A 44 27.34 8.01 -40.77
C LYS A 44 27.96 7.00 -39.80
N PHE A 45 27.30 6.71 -38.68
CA PHE A 45 27.76 5.66 -37.77
C PHE A 45 27.76 4.28 -38.43
N ARG A 46 26.78 3.96 -39.28
CA ARG A 46 26.73 2.68 -40.00
C ARG A 46 27.89 2.51 -41.00
N GLU A 47 28.32 3.60 -41.62
CA GLU A 47 29.49 3.64 -42.53
C GLU A 47 30.80 3.55 -41.73
N GLU A 48 30.88 4.24 -40.59
CA GLU A 48 32.04 4.24 -39.68
C GLU A 48 32.16 2.93 -38.87
N MET A 49 31.05 2.21 -38.64
CA MET A 49 30.98 0.95 -37.89
C MET A 49 31.81 -0.17 -38.53
N PHE A 50 31.97 -0.16 -39.85
CA PHE A 50 32.80 -1.14 -40.55
C PHE A 50 34.31 -0.91 -40.35
N HIS A 51 34.70 0.30 -39.98
CA HIS A 51 36.09 0.68 -39.69
C HIS A 51 36.40 0.71 -38.18
N LEU A 52 35.36 0.81 -37.35
CA LEU A 52 35.45 0.59 -35.92
C LEU A 52 35.76 -0.88 -35.67
N HIS A 53 36.92 -1.16 -35.06
CA HIS A 53 37.20 -2.49 -34.55
C HIS A 53 36.20 -2.77 -33.43
N PRO A 54 35.25 -3.71 -33.60
CA PRO A 54 34.25 -3.95 -32.58
C PRO A 54 34.98 -4.46 -31.33
N PRO A 55 34.77 -3.86 -30.14
CA PRO A 55 35.27 -4.45 -28.93
C PRO A 55 34.69 -5.85 -28.82
N LYS A 56 35.56 -6.83 -28.57
CA LYS A 56 35.28 -8.25 -28.71
C LYS A 56 34.13 -8.75 -27.80
N TYR A 57 33.65 -7.92 -26.87
CA TYR A 57 32.64 -8.27 -25.88
C TYR A 57 31.61 -7.16 -25.64
N GLY A 58 30.61 -7.12 -26.53
CA GLY A 58 29.25 -6.67 -26.23
C GLY A 58 28.97 -5.16 -26.23
N TYR A 59 27.89 -4.79 -26.91
CA TYR A 59 27.26 -3.46 -26.85
C TYR A 59 26.06 -3.51 -25.91
N TYR A 60 25.84 -2.46 -25.13
CA TYR A 60 24.60 -2.24 -24.38
C TYR A 60 23.79 -1.14 -25.09
N MET A 61 22.46 -1.07 -24.98
CA MET A 61 21.67 0.05 -25.54
C MET A 61 20.60 0.42 -24.53
N ASP A 62 20.52 1.68 -24.13
CA ASP A 62 19.47 2.21 -23.27
C ASP A 62 18.76 3.36 -23.97
N THR A 63 17.64 3.09 -24.63
CA THR A 63 16.85 4.07 -25.41
C THR A 63 16.10 5.13 -24.58
N SER A 64 16.52 5.44 -23.34
CA SER A 64 15.67 6.17 -22.38
C SER A 64 16.28 7.40 -21.68
N GLY A 65 17.20 8.12 -22.32
CA GLY A 65 17.52 9.48 -21.87
C GLY A 65 16.26 10.36 -21.82
N ALA A 66 16.16 11.27 -20.84
CA ALA A 66 14.99 12.13 -20.57
C ALA A 66 14.50 13.00 -21.75
N ASN A 67 15.20 12.95 -22.88
CA ASN A 67 14.90 13.64 -24.15
C ASN A 67 14.67 12.68 -25.34
N GLY A 68 14.44 11.37 -25.10
CA GLY A 68 14.30 10.37 -26.16
C GLY A 68 15.63 9.95 -26.82
N VAL A 69 16.75 10.26 -26.18
CA VAL A 69 18.09 9.92 -26.67
C VAL A 69 18.56 8.59 -26.04
N PRO A 70 18.92 7.59 -26.84
CA PRO A 70 19.54 6.38 -26.32
C PRO A 70 20.89 6.67 -25.68
N GLY A 71 21.17 6.12 -24.50
CA GLY A 71 22.43 6.10 -23.76
C GLY A 71 22.88 4.68 -23.40
N PHE A 72 23.95 4.55 -22.60
CA PHE A 72 24.53 3.27 -22.20
C PHE A 72 24.79 3.26 -20.68
N MET A 73 24.65 2.12 -19.98
CA MET A 73 24.92 2.04 -18.54
C MET A 73 25.57 0.69 -18.16
N PHE A 74 26.66 0.72 -17.38
CA PHE A 74 27.37 -0.47 -16.88
C PHE A 74 27.24 -0.58 -15.36
N GLY A 75 27.05 -1.81 -14.85
CA GLY A 75 26.95 -2.12 -13.40
C GLY A 75 28.30 -2.04 -12.66
N LYS A 76 28.31 -2.08 -11.33
CA LYS A 76 29.48 -1.78 -10.47
C LYS A 76 30.56 -2.87 -10.39
N LYS A 77 30.24 -4.14 -10.68
CA LYS A 77 31.21 -5.24 -10.75
C LYS A 77 31.51 -5.64 -12.18
N TYR A 78 32.51 -4.99 -12.73
CA TYR A 78 33.15 -5.41 -13.97
C TYR A 78 34.61 -5.74 -13.63
N GLY A 79 35.05 -6.91 -14.09
CA GLY A 79 36.45 -7.26 -14.07
C GLY A 79 37.15 -6.44 -15.13
N TYR A 80 38.13 -5.65 -14.71
CA TYR A 80 39.10 -5.08 -15.63
C TYR A 80 40.19 -6.09 -15.88
N ALA A 81 40.53 -6.34 -17.14
CA ALA A 81 41.84 -6.88 -17.47
C ALA A 81 42.65 -5.76 -18.10
N ASP A 82 43.83 -5.52 -17.54
CA ASP A 82 44.81 -4.65 -18.17
C ASP A 82 45.39 -5.41 -19.36
N ARG A 83 45.11 -4.92 -20.57
CA ARG A 83 45.75 -5.46 -21.77
C ARG A 83 47.17 -4.91 -21.82
N ALA A 84 48.17 -5.79 -21.81
CA ALA A 84 49.54 -5.39 -22.07
C ALA A 84 49.60 -4.69 -23.44
N PRO A 85 50.29 -3.56 -23.58
CA PRO A 85 50.44 -2.88 -24.86
C PRO A 85 51.03 -3.89 -25.85
N VAL A 86 50.34 -4.07 -26.98
CA VAL A 86 50.88 -4.86 -28.09
C VAL A 86 52.06 -4.07 -28.60
N VAL A 87 53.27 -4.49 -28.26
CA VAL A 87 54.49 -3.98 -28.91
C VAL A 87 54.40 -4.44 -30.36
N SER A 88 54.01 -3.53 -31.25
CA SER A 88 54.10 -3.73 -32.68
C SER A 88 55.59 -3.83 -33.01
N ASP A 89 56.04 -5.05 -33.28
CA ASP A 89 57.39 -5.34 -33.76
C ASP A 89 57.48 -4.97 -35.24
N ASP A 90 57.37 -3.67 -35.55
CA ASP A 90 57.72 -3.12 -36.85
C ASP A 90 59.17 -2.63 -36.76
N SER A 91 60.10 -3.58 -36.66
CA SER A 91 61.54 -3.35 -36.79
C SER A 91 61.96 -3.52 -38.25
N ASP A 92 61.56 -2.57 -39.09
CA ASP A 92 62.14 -2.42 -40.43
C ASP A 92 63.52 -1.76 -40.28
N TYR A 93 64.57 -2.57 -40.45
CA TYR A 93 65.97 -2.14 -40.44
C TYR A 93 66.23 -1.13 -41.56
N ASN A 94 66.51 0.12 -41.20
CA ASN A 94 67.20 1.07 -42.06
C ASN A 94 68.53 1.45 -41.41
N ASP A 95 69.61 0.86 -41.92
CA ASP A 95 70.99 1.29 -41.73
C ASP A 95 71.21 2.60 -42.51
N VAL A 96 71.31 3.75 -41.83
CA VAL A 96 71.99 4.94 -42.38
C VAL A 96 72.65 5.75 -41.26
N ASP A 97 73.98 5.72 -41.29
CA ASP A 97 74.99 6.72 -40.94
C ASP A 97 74.87 7.52 -39.63
N GLU A 98 75.83 7.19 -38.75
CA GLU A 98 76.42 8.04 -37.73
C GLU A 98 76.94 9.35 -38.34
N GLU A 99 76.41 10.48 -37.90
CA GLU A 99 77.17 11.65 -37.43
C GLU A 99 76.22 12.85 -37.21
N ALA A 100 76.46 13.57 -36.11
CA ALA A 100 75.80 14.81 -35.69
C ALA A 100 74.39 14.69 -35.09
N GLN A 101 74.33 14.53 -33.76
CA GLN A 101 73.58 15.43 -32.86
C GLN A 101 73.72 14.97 -31.41
N GLN A 102 74.70 15.53 -30.71
CA GLN A 102 75.00 15.25 -29.30
C GLN A 102 74.68 16.45 -28.40
N HIS A 103 73.72 17.29 -28.78
CA HIS A 103 73.42 18.53 -28.04
C HIS A 103 71.92 18.85 -27.97
N GLU A 104 71.11 17.88 -27.53
CA GLU A 104 69.73 18.17 -27.08
C GLU A 104 69.18 17.12 -26.09
N LEU A 105 70.07 16.49 -25.31
CA LEU A 105 69.72 15.43 -24.38
C LEU A 105 69.69 15.92 -22.94
N GLU A 106 68.76 16.83 -22.59
CA GLU A 106 68.47 17.06 -21.16
C GLU A 106 67.07 17.63 -20.84
N ASN A 107 66.15 17.73 -21.81
CA ASN A 107 64.88 18.41 -21.54
C ASN A 107 63.65 17.76 -22.20
N SER A 108 63.48 16.44 -22.10
CA SER A 108 62.15 15.80 -22.19
C SER A 108 62.22 14.30 -21.91
N THR A 109 62.29 13.91 -20.64
CA THR A 109 61.95 12.54 -20.22
C THR A 109 60.77 12.59 -19.26
N LYS A 110 59.66 13.14 -19.75
CA LYS A 110 58.35 12.81 -19.18
C LYS A 110 58.06 11.38 -19.63
N ILE A 111 58.40 10.41 -18.77
CA ILE A 111 58.01 9.01 -18.93
C ILE A 111 56.47 8.99 -18.93
N VAL A 112 55.87 9.07 -20.11
CA VAL A 112 54.44 8.84 -20.29
C VAL A 112 54.27 7.34 -20.11
N SER A 113 53.85 6.94 -18.91
CA SER A 113 53.51 5.56 -18.61
C SER A 113 52.52 5.05 -19.66
N PRO A 114 52.76 3.90 -20.31
CA PRO A 114 51.90 3.36 -21.34
C PRO A 114 50.49 3.26 -20.77
N SER A 115 49.57 3.97 -21.42
CA SER A 115 48.23 4.16 -20.90
C SER A 115 47.46 2.85 -21.09
N THR A 116 47.42 2.02 -20.06
CA THR A 116 46.80 0.70 -20.07
C THR A 116 45.30 0.83 -20.39
N GLU A 117 44.90 0.27 -21.53
CA GLU A 117 43.51 0.24 -21.95
C GLU A 117 42.76 -0.77 -21.06
N ARG A 118 41.87 -0.25 -20.23
CA ARG A 118 41.07 -1.06 -19.31
C ARG A 118 39.86 -1.62 -20.05
N ILE A 119 39.84 -2.94 -20.24
CA ILE A 119 38.75 -3.62 -20.96
C ILE A 119 37.79 -4.26 -19.95
N ILE A 120 36.48 -4.11 -20.19
CA ILE A 120 35.43 -4.82 -19.46
C ILE A 120 35.40 -6.26 -19.97
N VAL A 121 35.81 -7.22 -19.15
CA VAL A 121 35.89 -8.64 -19.56
C VAL A 121 34.65 -9.44 -19.16
N TYR A 122 33.92 -8.96 -18.16
CA TYR A 122 32.80 -9.70 -17.58
C TYR A 122 31.66 -8.78 -17.14
N VAL A 123 30.45 -9.12 -17.57
CA VAL A 123 29.20 -8.51 -17.12
C VAL A 123 28.21 -9.63 -16.74
N PRO A 124 27.78 -9.71 -15.47
CA PRO A 124 26.91 -10.80 -15.00
C PRO A 124 25.44 -10.64 -15.42
N LEU A 125 25.03 -9.46 -15.87
CA LEU A 125 23.63 -9.12 -16.13
C LEU A 125 23.49 -8.19 -17.33
N PHE A 126 22.62 -8.57 -18.26
CA PHE A 126 22.18 -7.70 -19.35
C PHE A 126 20.80 -7.14 -19.03
N ARG A 127 20.66 -5.81 -19.08
CA ARG A 127 19.38 -5.11 -18.91
C ARG A 127 18.90 -4.61 -20.27
N ILE A 128 17.68 -4.94 -20.65
CA ILE A 128 17.06 -4.40 -21.87
C ILE A 128 15.83 -3.61 -21.43
N ARG A 129 15.73 -2.35 -21.88
CA ARG A 129 14.61 -1.46 -21.55
C ARG A 129 13.88 -1.05 -22.83
N TYR A 130 12.58 -1.25 -22.85
CA TYR A 130 11.70 -0.76 -23.89
C TYR A 130 10.90 0.42 -23.35
N SER A 131 10.99 1.57 -24.02
CA SER A 131 10.22 2.77 -23.69
C SER A 131 9.00 2.85 -24.60
N LEU A 132 7.81 2.81 -24.02
CA LEU A 132 6.55 2.92 -24.77
C LEU A 132 6.01 4.34 -24.67
N ASN A 133 5.44 4.85 -25.77
CA ASN A 133 4.72 6.11 -25.75
C ASN A 133 3.46 5.99 -24.87
N SER A 134 3.20 6.99 -24.04
CA SER A 134 2.02 7.05 -23.15
C SER A 134 1.31 8.41 -23.18
N SER A 135 1.52 9.20 -24.24
CA SER A 135 1.04 10.58 -24.35
C SER A 135 -0.49 10.72 -24.34
N THR A 136 -1.21 9.80 -24.99
CA THR A 136 -2.68 9.80 -25.02
C THR A 136 -3.25 8.61 -24.24
N PRO A 137 -4.46 8.72 -23.67
CA PRO A 137 -5.08 7.62 -22.92
C PRO A 137 -5.30 6.37 -23.79
N GLU A 138 -5.57 6.54 -25.08
CA GLU A 138 -5.74 5.44 -26.04
C GLU A 138 -4.41 4.71 -26.31
N ILE A 139 -3.33 5.47 -26.58
CA ILE A 139 -1.99 4.90 -26.78
C ILE A 139 -1.51 4.22 -25.49
N ARG A 140 -1.79 4.82 -24.33
CA ARG A 140 -1.48 4.21 -23.03
C ARG A 140 -2.18 2.86 -22.85
N LYS A 141 -3.44 2.74 -23.26
CA LYS A 141 -4.17 1.46 -23.20
C LYS A 141 -3.51 0.41 -24.09
N LEU A 142 -3.14 0.76 -25.32
CA LEU A 142 -2.42 -0.12 -26.24
C LEU A 142 -1.04 -0.53 -25.70
N ALA A 143 -0.32 0.41 -25.08
CA ALA A 143 0.96 0.13 -24.44
C ALA A 143 0.81 -0.89 -23.29
N ILE A 144 -0.20 -0.73 -22.44
CA ILE A 144 -0.49 -1.67 -21.35
C ILE A 144 -0.87 -3.05 -21.90
N ASP A 145 -1.68 -3.11 -22.96
CA ASP A 145 -2.06 -4.38 -23.59
C ASP A 145 -0.86 -5.08 -24.23
N TRP A 146 0.07 -4.33 -24.82
CA TRP A 146 1.35 -4.86 -25.31
C TRP A 146 2.22 -5.37 -24.16
N GLU A 147 2.37 -4.61 -23.07
CA GLU A 147 3.13 -5.03 -21.88
C GLU A 147 2.60 -6.36 -21.32
N ARG A 148 1.28 -6.50 -21.21
CA ARG A 148 0.65 -7.74 -20.72
C ARG A 148 0.92 -8.93 -21.63
N LYS A 149 0.84 -8.75 -22.95
CA LYS A 149 1.16 -9.82 -23.92
C LYS A 149 2.64 -10.19 -23.88
N ALA A 150 3.53 -9.19 -23.84
CA ALA A 150 4.97 -9.41 -23.73
C ALA A 150 5.32 -10.16 -22.44
N LEU A 151 4.74 -9.75 -21.30
CA LEU A 151 4.94 -10.42 -20.02
C LEU A 151 4.41 -11.86 -20.04
N SER A 152 3.23 -12.08 -20.64
CA SER A 152 2.66 -13.43 -20.80
C SER A 152 3.56 -14.33 -21.65
N TYR A 153 4.11 -13.81 -22.75
CA TYR A 153 5.02 -14.54 -23.62
C TYR A 153 6.33 -14.87 -22.88
N LEU A 154 6.94 -13.89 -22.21
CA LEU A 154 8.21 -14.06 -21.51
C LEU A 154 8.11 -15.01 -20.31
N ASN A 155 6.99 -14.99 -19.58
CA ASN A 155 6.78 -15.88 -18.42
C ASN A 155 6.29 -17.28 -18.80
N GLY A 156 5.51 -17.41 -19.88
CA GLY A 156 4.84 -18.67 -20.24
C GLY A 156 5.53 -19.44 -21.36
N GLU A 157 5.78 -18.76 -22.48
CA GLU A 157 6.18 -19.40 -23.74
C GLU A 157 7.70 -19.43 -23.92
N TYR A 158 8.41 -18.38 -23.49
CA TYR A 158 9.85 -18.31 -23.61
C TYR A 158 10.53 -19.22 -22.57
N LYS A 159 11.25 -20.24 -23.04
CA LYS A 159 12.11 -21.09 -22.21
C LYS A 159 13.46 -21.27 -22.89
N SER A 160 14.51 -20.73 -22.28
CA SER A 160 15.90 -20.93 -22.71
C SER A 160 16.67 -21.62 -21.60
N LYS A 161 17.58 -22.54 -21.94
CA LYS A 161 18.51 -23.16 -20.97
C LYS A 161 19.76 -22.29 -20.72
N LEU A 162 19.97 -21.27 -21.56
CA LEU A 162 21.19 -20.47 -21.58
C LEU A 162 21.01 -19.09 -20.97
N ILE A 163 19.77 -18.58 -20.96
CA ILE A 163 19.47 -17.21 -20.55
C ILE A 163 18.24 -17.25 -19.65
N ASP A 164 18.41 -16.82 -18.41
CA ASP A 164 17.32 -16.53 -17.49
C ASP A 164 16.87 -15.08 -17.71
N VAL A 165 15.58 -14.90 -17.97
CA VAL A 165 14.98 -13.59 -18.28
C VAL A 165 14.10 -13.17 -17.12
N PHE A 166 14.31 -11.94 -16.63
CA PHE A 166 13.54 -11.34 -15.55
C PHE A 166 12.74 -10.14 -16.07
N PRO A 167 11.53 -10.36 -16.61
CA PRO A 167 10.75 -9.29 -17.20
C PRO A 167 10.17 -8.36 -16.13
N SER A 168 10.13 -7.06 -16.44
CA SER A 168 9.51 -6.02 -15.61
C SER A 168 8.71 -5.09 -16.52
N THR A 169 7.48 -4.78 -16.14
CA THR A 169 6.61 -3.85 -16.87
C THR A 169 6.30 -2.63 -16.00
N SER A 170 5.85 -1.53 -16.61
CA SER A 170 5.46 -0.33 -15.86
C SER A 170 4.26 -0.55 -14.94
N THR A 171 3.45 -1.58 -15.26
CA THR A 171 2.23 -1.95 -14.56
C THR A 171 2.38 -3.10 -13.56
N ALA A 172 3.55 -3.77 -13.52
CA ALA A 172 3.76 -4.99 -12.74
C ALA A 172 3.41 -4.83 -11.25
N ILE A 173 3.81 -3.72 -10.63
CA ILE A 173 3.52 -3.45 -9.22
C ILE A 173 2.01 -3.22 -9.01
N SER A 174 1.36 -2.44 -9.88
CA SER A 174 -0.08 -2.18 -9.77
C SER A 174 -0.88 -3.47 -9.94
N ASP A 175 -0.54 -4.28 -10.94
CA ASP A 175 -1.23 -5.54 -11.21
C ASP A 175 -1.00 -6.55 -10.07
N ALA A 176 0.20 -6.58 -9.47
CA ALA A 176 0.50 -7.42 -8.31
C ALA A 176 -0.31 -7.00 -7.07
N ILE A 177 -0.45 -5.69 -6.81
CA ILE A 177 -1.26 -5.16 -5.71
C ILE A 177 -2.73 -5.52 -5.94
N THR A 178 -3.29 -5.25 -7.13
CA THR A 178 -4.69 -5.57 -7.43
C THR A 178 -4.97 -7.06 -7.36
N LYS A 179 -4.05 -7.90 -7.86
CA LYS A 179 -4.16 -9.35 -7.75
C LYS A 179 -4.18 -9.81 -6.29
N THR A 180 -3.24 -9.32 -5.48
CA THR A 180 -3.18 -9.65 -4.04
C THR A 180 -4.43 -9.17 -3.32
N ALA A 181 -4.91 -7.96 -3.62
CA ALA A 181 -6.14 -7.41 -3.05
C ALA A 181 -7.37 -8.25 -3.42
N HIS A 182 -7.43 -8.80 -4.63
CA HIS A 182 -8.51 -9.70 -5.05
C HIS A 182 -8.46 -11.05 -4.35
N GLU A 183 -7.27 -11.66 -4.26
CA GLU A 183 -7.06 -12.94 -3.59
C GLU A 183 -7.34 -12.85 -2.08
N GLU A 184 -6.87 -11.77 -1.43
CA GLU A 184 -7.08 -11.52 0.00
C GLU A 184 -8.48 -10.97 0.31
N GLY A 185 -9.12 -10.29 -0.64
CA GLY A 185 -10.41 -9.62 -0.45
C GLY A 185 -11.54 -10.57 -0.04
N ILE A 186 -11.52 -11.81 -0.53
CA ILE A 186 -12.48 -12.85 -0.12
C ILE A 186 -12.32 -13.19 1.37
N TYR A 187 -11.08 -13.37 1.83
CA TYR A 187 -10.81 -13.68 3.24
C TYR A 187 -11.21 -12.54 4.16
N ILE A 188 -10.90 -11.30 3.77
CA ILE A 188 -11.31 -10.09 4.49
C ILE A 188 -12.84 -10.03 4.59
N THR A 189 -13.56 -10.33 3.50
CA THR A 189 -15.03 -10.38 3.48
C THR A 189 -15.57 -11.44 4.45
N PHE A 190 -15.02 -12.65 4.45
CA PHE A 190 -15.40 -13.69 5.42
C PHE A 190 -15.10 -13.29 6.86
N MET A 191 -13.94 -12.66 7.12
CA MET A 191 -13.58 -12.18 8.45
C MET A 191 -14.60 -11.17 8.97
N PHE A 192 -14.99 -10.19 8.15
CA PHE A 192 -16.03 -9.21 8.50
C PHE A 192 -17.40 -9.87 8.70
N LEU A 193 -17.79 -10.80 7.83
CA LEU A 193 -19.05 -11.55 7.97
C LEU A 193 -19.10 -12.27 9.34
N ILE A 194 -18.05 -13.02 9.66
CA ILE A 194 -17.94 -13.74 10.94
C ILE A 194 -17.98 -12.76 12.11
N PHE A 195 -17.24 -11.65 12.03
CA PHE A 195 -17.25 -10.61 13.05
C PHE A 195 -18.66 -10.04 13.30
N PHE A 196 -19.39 -9.68 12.24
CA PHE A 196 -20.75 -9.16 12.35
C PHE A 196 -21.75 -10.19 12.88
N VAL A 197 -21.65 -11.45 12.43
CA VAL A 197 -22.48 -12.55 12.95
C VAL A 197 -22.23 -12.78 14.44
N LEU A 198 -20.96 -12.84 14.85
CA LEU A 198 -20.58 -12.95 16.25
C LEU A 198 -21.09 -11.76 17.06
N LEU A 199 -20.93 -10.54 16.55
CA LEU A 199 -21.44 -9.33 17.19
C LEU A 199 -22.96 -9.41 17.39
N CYS A 200 -23.72 -9.83 16.38
CA CYS A 200 -25.15 -10.09 16.52
C CYS A 200 -25.44 -11.11 17.62
N ILE A 201 -24.77 -12.26 17.60
CA ILE A 201 -24.97 -13.31 18.59
C ILE A 201 -24.67 -12.80 20.00
N PHE A 202 -23.53 -12.16 20.21
CA PHE A 202 -23.13 -11.63 21.51
C PHE A 202 -24.11 -10.58 22.03
N LEU A 203 -24.62 -9.68 21.17
CA LEU A 203 -25.59 -8.68 21.57
C LEU A 203 -27.00 -9.26 21.78
N SER A 204 -27.40 -10.26 21.00
CA SER A 204 -28.70 -10.92 21.15
C SER A 204 -28.77 -11.82 22.38
N ILE A 205 -27.65 -12.44 22.79
CA ILE A 205 -27.55 -13.28 24.00
C ILE A 205 -27.68 -12.46 25.30
N GLN A 206 -27.46 -11.14 25.24
CA GLN A 206 -27.62 -10.27 26.42
C GLN A 206 -29.11 -10.15 26.80
N GLY A 207 -29.52 -10.97 27.77
CA GLY A 207 -30.79 -10.86 28.46
C GLY A 207 -31.63 -12.11 28.46
N ASN A 208 -32.86 -11.94 28.91
CA ASN A 208 -33.85 -13.00 28.95
C ASN A 208 -34.57 -13.09 27.59
N VAL A 209 -35.25 -14.20 27.29
CA VAL A 209 -36.01 -14.40 26.04
C VAL A 209 -37.01 -13.25 25.74
N TYR A 210 -37.45 -12.56 26.79
CA TYR A 210 -38.36 -11.41 26.73
C TYR A 210 -37.65 -10.09 26.47
N THR A 211 -36.56 -9.82 27.21
CA THR A 211 -35.85 -8.54 27.25
C THR A 211 -34.65 -8.49 26.29
N SER A 212 -34.28 -9.63 25.73
CA SER A 212 -33.25 -9.75 24.69
C SER A 212 -33.57 -8.79 23.55
N VAL A 213 -32.50 -8.17 23.05
CA VAL A 213 -32.55 -7.17 21.99
C VAL A 213 -33.03 -7.76 20.66
N GLY A 214 -33.03 -9.09 20.50
CA GLY A 214 -33.60 -9.79 19.35
C GLY A 214 -32.90 -9.41 18.05
N TYR A 215 -33.66 -8.86 17.10
CA TYR A 215 -33.20 -8.43 15.77
C TYR A 215 -32.57 -7.04 15.74
N LEU A 216 -32.53 -6.28 16.85
CA LEU A 216 -31.95 -4.93 16.82
C LEU A 216 -30.48 -4.88 16.36
N PRO A 217 -29.59 -5.82 16.75
CA PRO A 217 -28.23 -5.86 16.23
C PRO A 217 -28.18 -6.08 14.72
N LEU A 218 -29.09 -6.89 14.18
CA LEU A 218 -29.24 -7.09 12.73
C LEU A 218 -29.66 -5.78 12.05
N CYS A 219 -30.63 -5.04 12.62
CA CYS A 219 -31.00 -3.71 12.13
C CYS A 219 -29.82 -2.73 12.18
N GLY A 220 -28.94 -2.84 13.19
CA GLY A 220 -27.69 -2.09 13.25
C GLY A 220 -26.77 -2.37 12.06
N ILE A 221 -26.56 -3.64 11.71
CA ILE A 221 -25.78 -4.01 10.51
C ILE A 221 -26.46 -3.52 9.23
N ILE A 222 -27.77 -3.69 9.11
CA ILE A 222 -28.53 -3.18 7.96
C ILE A 222 -28.34 -1.66 7.82
N SER A 223 -28.37 -0.92 8.94
CA SER A 223 -28.10 0.52 8.98
C SER A 223 -26.70 0.86 8.46
N ILE A 224 -25.69 0.08 8.84
CA ILE A 224 -24.30 0.23 8.35
C ILE A 224 -24.26 -0.01 6.85
N CYS A 225 -24.82 -1.12 6.36
CA CYS A 225 -24.88 -1.43 4.93
C CYS A 225 -25.60 -0.34 4.13
N LEU A 226 -26.72 0.20 4.65
CA LEU A 226 -27.46 1.28 4.02
C LEU A 226 -26.63 2.55 3.93
N SER A 227 -25.87 2.86 4.99
CA SER A 227 -25.00 4.03 5.05
C SER A 227 -23.85 3.92 4.05
N THR A 228 -23.17 2.76 4.03
CA THR A 228 -22.11 2.46 3.06
C THR A 228 -22.63 2.55 1.62
N GLY A 229 -23.79 1.94 1.34
CA GLY A 229 -24.43 2.00 0.03
C GLY A 229 -24.81 3.43 -0.38
N ALA A 230 -25.37 4.22 0.53
CA ALA A 230 -25.72 5.61 0.29
C ALA A 230 -24.47 6.49 0.05
N THR A 231 -23.37 6.26 0.78
CA THR A 231 -22.10 6.95 0.53
C THR A 231 -21.56 6.63 -0.87
N PHE A 232 -21.44 5.35 -1.23
CA PHE A 232 -20.97 4.98 -2.57
C PHE A 232 -21.90 5.44 -3.68
N GLY A 233 -23.22 5.40 -3.44
CA GLY A 233 -24.21 5.96 -4.35
C GLY A 233 -24.01 7.45 -4.58
N LEU A 234 -23.81 8.23 -3.52
CA LEU A 234 -23.57 9.66 -3.61
C LEU A 234 -22.24 9.98 -4.30
N LEU A 235 -21.16 9.26 -3.96
CA LEU A 235 -19.86 9.40 -4.64
C LEU A 235 -19.97 9.08 -6.14
N SER A 236 -20.73 8.05 -6.50
CA SER A 236 -20.98 7.66 -7.89
C SER A 236 -21.74 8.76 -8.65
N VAL A 237 -22.77 9.35 -8.04
CA VAL A 237 -23.51 10.49 -8.60
C VAL A 237 -22.59 11.71 -8.79
N CYS A 238 -21.69 11.97 -7.84
CA CYS A 238 -20.68 13.03 -7.93
C CYS A 238 -19.53 12.71 -8.90
N ARG A 239 -19.53 11.53 -9.54
CA ARG A 239 -18.46 11.03 -10.42
C ARG A 239 -17.07 11.01 -9.77
N ILE A 240 -17.02 10.81 -8.46
CA ILE A 240 -15.76 10.65 -7.73
C ILE A 240 -15.26 9.22 -7.98
N LYS A 241 -14.01 9.10 -8.45
CA LYS A 241 -13.39 7.79 -8.69
C LYS A 241 -13.19 7.08 -7.36
N ILE A 242 -13.90 5.97 -7.17
CA ILE A 242 -13.74 5.10 -6.00
C ILE A 242 -12.42 4.34 -6.19
N ILE A 243 -11.54 4.47 -5.20
CA ILE A 243 -10.24 3.80 -5.18
C ILE A 243 -10.32 2.67 -4.15
N GLU A 244 -9.70 1.51 -4.42
CA GLU A 244 -9.70 0.33 -3.55
C GLU A 244 -9.44 0.61 -2.04
N PRO A 245 -8.43 1.42 -1.63
CA PRO A 245 -8.21 1.73 -0.21
C PRO A 245 -9.36 2.48 0.45
N MET A 246 -10.18 3.23 -0.31
CA MET A 246 -11.38 3.87 0.24
C MET A 246 -12.38 2.81 0.74
N ALA A 247 -12.56 1.73 -0.02
CA ALA A 247 -13.51 0.69 0.35
C ALA A 247 -13.09 0.00 1.64
N LEU A 248 -11.81 -0.40 1.76
CA LEU A 248 -11.27 -0.99 2.98
C LEU A 248 -11.44 -0.08 4.20
N LEU A 249 -11.18 1.23 4.03
CA LEU A 249 -11.26 2.17 5.13
C LEU A 249 -12.70 2.40 5.60
N ILE A 250 -13.67 2.41 4.68
CA ILE A 250 -15.09 2.45 5.04
C ILE A 250 -15.47 1.23 5.88
N PHE A 251 -14.95 0.04 5.57
CA PHE A 251 -15.20 -1.16 6.41
C PHE A 251 -14.58 -1.04 7.81
N ILE A 252 -13.41 -0.42 7.94
CA ILE A 252 -12.81 -0.17 9.25
C ILE A 252 -13.69 0.79 10.07
N VAL A 253 -14.18 1.87 9.47
CA VAL A 253 -15.10 2.80 10.17
C VAL A 253 -16.45 2.13 10.47
N ALA A 254 -16.92 1.22 9.61
CA ALA A 254 -18.11 0.42 9.88
C ALA A 254 -18.00 -0.42 11.16
N ILE A 255 -16.80 -0.90 11.54
CA ILE A 255 -16.59 -1.56 12.85
C ILE A 255 -16.87 -0.58 14.00
N ILE A 256 -16.41 0.67 13.87
CA ILE A 256 -16.64 1.71 14.88
C ILE A 256 -18.14 1.97 15.04
N ASP A 257 -18.89 1.98 13.95
CA ASP A 257 -20.34 2.14 13.99
C ASP A 257 -21.05 0.91 14.59
N ALA A 258 -20.54 -0.28 14.33
CA ALA A 258 -21.03 -1.51 14.96
C ALA A 258 -20.82 -1.48 16.48
N MET A 259 -19.69 -0.94 16.94
CA MET A 259 -19.45 -0.68 18.36
C MET A 259 -20.43 0.34 18.93
N ARG A 260 -20.75 1.42 18.20
CA ARG A 260 -21.78 2.38 18.64
C ARG A 260 -23.16 1.72 18.80
N CYS A 261 -23.56 0.85 17.88
CA CYS A 261 -24.78 0.04 17.99
C CYS A 261 -24.76 -0.82 19.28
N SER A 262 -23.61 -1.40 19.61
CA SER A 262 -23.43 -2.21 20.82
C SER A 262 -23.64 -1.41 22.11
N ILE A 263 -23.17 -0.15 22.15
CA ILE A 263 -23.35 0.75 23.29
C ILE A 263 -24.84 1.05 23.49
N VAL A 264 -25.57 1.36 22.42
CA VAL A 264 -27.02 1.60 22.49
C VAL A 264 -27.76 0.36 22.97
N CYS A 265 -27.38 -0.83 22.48
CA CYS A 265 -27.97 -2.10 22.93
C CYS A 265 -27.67 -2.38 24.41
N GLY A 266 -26.46 -2.05 24.88
CA GLY A 266 -26.06 -2.21 26.28
C GLY A 266 -26.84 -1.28 27.22
N GLU A 267 -26.98 0.00 26.83
CA GLU A 267 -27.76 0.98 27.59
C GLU A 267 -29.26 0.66 27.61
N TYR A 268 -29.80 0.23 26.47
CA TYR A 268 -31.14 -0.33 26.40
C TYR A 268 -31.33 -1.46 27.43
N HIS A 269 -30.37 -2.39 27.51
CA HIS A 269 -30.48 -3.52 28.43
C HIS A 269 -30.40 -3.08 29.90
N ARG A 270 -29.51 -2.12 30.22
CA ARG A 270 -29.36 -1.54 31.55
C ARG A 270 -30.66 -0.92 32.03
N ILE A 271 -31.24 -0.02 31.24
CA ILE A 271 -32.42 0.76 31.60
C ILE A 271 -33.66 -0.15 31.70
N ILE A 272 -33.79 -1.15 30.82
CA ILE A 272 -34.89 -2.11 30.91
C ILE A 272 -34.81 -2.95 32.19
N ILE A 273 -33.62 -3.41 32.58
CA ILE A 273 -33.47 -4.16 33.84
C ILE A 273 -33.88 -3.29 35.04
N GLU A 274 -33.41 -2.05 35.08
CA GLU A 274 -33.73 -1.10 36.16
C GLU A 274 -35.25 -0.86 36.29
N HIS A 275 -35.92 -0.65 35.16
CA HIS A 275 -37.36 -0.46 35.12
C HIS A 275 -38.12 -1.71 35.58
N MET A 276 -37.65 -2.90 35.21
CA MET A 276 -38.26 -4.18 35.60
C MET A 276 -38.04 -4.53 37.08
N ASP A 277 -36.95 -4.08 37.69
CA ASP A 277 -36.66 -4.32 39.11
C ASP A 277 -37.44 -3.38 40.04
N THR A 278 -37.79 -2.18 39.58
CA THR A 278 -38.51 -1.17 40.38
C THR A 278 -40.01 -1.46 40.49
N SER A 279 -40.61 -2.19 39.52
CA SER A 279 -42.04 -2.51 39.49
C SER A 279 -42.32 -4.02 39.47
N PRO A 280 -42.06 -4.77 40.57
CA PRO A 280 -42.20 -6.22 40.59
C PRO A 280 -43.64 -6.76 40.68
N ASP A 281 -44.60 -5.97 41.21
CA ASP A 281 -45.94 -6.49 41.60
C ASP A 281 -47.11 -6.09 40.68
N GLU A 282 -46.99 -5.06 39.86
CA GLU A 282 -48.01 -4.70 38.88
C GLU A 282 -47.57 -5.04 37.46
N SER A 283 -48.53 -5.43 36.61
CA SER A 283 -48.28 -5.69 35.20
C SER A 283 -47.53 -4.50 34.59
N PRO A 284 -46.23 -4.64 34.22
CA PRO A 284 -45.45 -3.49 33.80
C PRO A 284 -45.98 -3.08 32.44
N GLU A 285 -46.81 -2.06 32.43
CA GLU A 285 -47.11 -1.31 31.23
C GLU A 285 -45.89 -0.44 30.99
N ILE A 286 -44.98 -0.94 30.14
CA ILE A 286 -43.74 -0.23 29.84
C ILE A 286 -44.13 1.03 29.10
N ASP A 287 -43.98 2.17 29.77
CA ASP A 287 -44.19 3.47 29.19
C ASP A 287 -43.03 3.79 28.22
N ILE A 288 -43.27 3.53 26.95
CA ILE A 288 -42.30 3.74 25.86
C ILE A 288 -41.93 5.21 25.77
N GLU A 289 -42.86 6.12 26.07
CA GLU A 289 -42.67 7.58 25.97
C GLU A 289 -41.68 8.09 27.01
N LYS A 290 -41.58 7.42 28.17
CA LYS A 290 -40.58 7.74 29.19
C LYS A 290 -39.25 7.02 28.99
N LEU A 291 -39.31 5.77 28.52
CA LEU A 291 -38.13 4.92 28.39
C LEU A 291 -37.23 5.31 27.21
N LEU A 292 -37.83 5.63 26.06
CA LEU A 292 -37.09 5.97 24.85
C LEU A 292 -36.24 7.24 25.03
N PRO A 293 -36.76 8.37 25.55
CA PRO A 293 -35.95 9.55 25.81
C PRO A 293 -34.83 9.28 26.82
N SER A 294 -35.03 8.40 27.80
CA SER A 294 -33.98 8.04 28.77
C SER A 294 -32.81 7.32 28.10
N ILE A 295 -33.10 6.35 27.22
CA ILE A 295 -32.07 5.61 26.45
C ILE A 295 -31.34 6.58 25.50
N ILE A 296 -32.08 7.42 24.78
CA ILE A 296 -31.51 8.38 23.84
C ILE A 296 -30.66 9.40 24.59
N THR A 297 -31.16 10.01 25.67
CA THR A 297 -30.42 11.04 26.43
C THR A 297 -29.11 10.47 27.01
N SER A 298 -29.11 9.20 27.41
CA SER A 298 -27.91 8.53 27.93
C SER A 298 -26.88 8.21 26.83
N THR A 299 -27.32 7.94 25.60
CA THR A 299 -26.44 7.48 24.50
C THR A 299 -26.03 8.60 23.54
N HIS A 300 -26.86 9.63 23.41
CA HIS A 300 -26.72 10.74 22.47
C HIS A 300 -25.42 11.56 22.61
N PRO A 301 -24.92 11.88 23.83
CA PRO A 301 -23.66 12.60 23.97
C PRO A 301 -22.50 11.83 23.34
N TYR A 302 -22.43 10.51 23.55
CA TYR A 302 -21.39 9.67 22.96
C TYR A 302 -21.50 9.61 21.43
N PHE A 303 -22.71 9.54 20.90
CA PHE A 303 -22.95 9.42 19.46
C PHE A 303 -22.66 10.72 18.71
N ILE A 304 -23.22 11.85 19.16
CA ILE A 304 -23.00 13.16 18.50
C ILE A 304 -21.57 13.62 18.66
N VAL A 305 -21.03 13.63 19.89
CA VAL A 305 -19.70 14.19 20.14
C VAL A 305 -18.64 13.38 19.38
N SER A 306 -18.72 12.05 19.39
CA SER A 306 -17.78 11.23 18.61
C SER A 306 -17.93 11.46 17.11
N THR A 307 -19.15 11.59 16.59
CA THR A 307 -19.39 11.86 15.15
C THR A 307 -18.79 13.21 14.74
N LEU A 308 -19.02 14.27 15.52
CA LEU A 308 -18.49 15.60 15.25
C LEU A 308 -16.96 15.61 15.33
N ILE A 309 -16.36 15.02 16.37
CA ILE A 309 -14.91 14.97 16.52
C ILE A 309 -14.28 14.21 15.35
N ILE A 310 -14.76 13.00 15.04
CA ILE A 310 -14.16 12.18 13.99
C ILE A 310 -14.36 12.84 12.62
N SER A 311 -15.54 13.39 12.33
CA SER A 311 -15.78 14.13 11.08
C SER A 311 -14.88 15.37 10.98
N PHE A 312 -14.71 16.14 12.05
CA PHE A 312 -13.83 17.31 12.07
C PHE A 312 -12.37 16.93 11.83
N VAL A 313 -11.89 15.86 12.47
CA VAL A 313 -10.53 15.35 12.28
C VAL A 313 -10.30 14.94 10.82
N TYR A 314 -11.22 14.16 10.22
CA TYR A 314 -11.07 13.77 8.82
C TYR A 314 -11.15 14.96 7.86
N LEU A 315 -12.01 15.94 8.12
CA LEU A 315 -12.04 17.17 7.32
C LEU A 315 -10.73 17.96 7.43
N LEU A 316 -10.16 18.07 8.64
CA LEU A 316 -8.87 18.74 8.85
C LEU A 316 -7.73 18.01 8.14
N PHE A 317 -7.67 16.68 8.22
CA PHE A 317 -6.71 15.87 7.45
C PHE A 317 -6.90 16.02 5.94
N SER A 318 -8.14 16.12 5.47
CA SER A 318 -8.43 16.35 4.05
C SER A 318 -7.89 17.69 3.53
N ILE A 319 -7.85 18.73 4.38
CA ILE A 319 -7.39 20.08 3.99
C ILE A 319 -5.88 20.21 4.18
N CYS A 320 -5.32 19.65 5.25
CA CYS A 320 -3.91 19.82 5.60
C CYS A 320 -2.96 18.85 4.88
N SER A 321 -3.46 17.73 4.33
CA SER A 321 -2.58 16.72 3.74
C SER A 321 -2.04 17.17 2.37
N PRO A 322 -0.71 17.13 2.14
CA PRO A 322 -0.11 17.43 0.84
C PRO A 322 -0.28 16.28 -0.18
N MET A 323 -0.74 15.10 0.27
CA MET A 323 -0.89 13.93 -0.59
C MET A 323 -2.22 13.97 -1.33
N SER A 324 -2.18 13.95 -2.67
CA SER A 324 -3.37 14.01 -3.53
C SER A 324 -4.35 12.84 -3.30
N LEU A 325 -3.88 11.73 -2.75
CA LEU A 325 -4.72 10.57 -2.44
C LEU A 325 -5.51 10.73 -1.13
N THR A 326 -4.97 11.46 -0.16
CA THR A 326 -5.54 11.57 1.19
C THR A 326 -6.82 12.40 1.20
N MET A 327 -6.85 13.49 0.42
CA MET A 327 -8.01 14.38 0.34
C MET A 327 -9.32 13.63 0.00
N PRO A 328 -9.45 12.92 -1.13
CA PRO A 328 -10.71 12.25 -1.47
C PRO A 328 -11.04 11.11 -0.51
N ILE A 329 -10.04 10.46 0.11
CA ILE A 329 -10.24 9.41 1.11
C ILE A 329 -10.88 10.01 2.37
N CYS A 330 -10.25 11.03 2.95
CA CYS A 330 -10.73 11.66 4.18
C CYS A 330 -12.10 12.33 3.99
N LEU A 331 -12.32 12.98 2.84
CA LEU A 331 -13.62 13.55 2.51
C LEU A 331 -14.71 12.48 2.38
N THR A 332 -14.39 11.34 1.77
CA THR A 332 -15.30 10.18 1.69
C THR A 332 -15.66 9.64 3.07
N LEU A 333 -14.70 9.56 3.99
CA LEU A 333 -14.96 9.10 5.36
C LEU A 333 -15.81 10.08 6.17
N ALA A 334 -15.53 11.38 6.07
CA ALA A 334 -16.33 12.41 6.72
C ALA A 334 -17.79 12.34 6.23
N LEU A 335 -17.97 12.18 4.91
CA LEU A 335 -19.28 11.98 4.30
C LEU A 335 -19.96 10.70 4.78
N TYR A 336 -19.23 9.58 4.83
CA TYR A 336 -19.73 8.31 5.34
C TYR A 336 -20.23 8.43 6.79
N ILE A 337 -19.44 9.06 7.68
CA ILE A 337 -19.81 9.25 9.09
C ILE A 337 -21.05 10.13 9.23
N PHE A 338 -21.16 11.17 8.41
CA PHE A 338 -22.34 12.03 8.39
C PHE A 338 -23.61 11.29 7.93
N ILE A 339 -23.52 10.54 6.84
CA ILE A 339 -24.63 9.71 6.34
C ILE A 339 -25.00 8.64 7.38
N ASN A 340 -24.00 7.97 7.96
CA ASN A 340 -24.21 6.98 9.01
C ASN A 340 -24.96 7.58 10.21
N TYR A 341 -24.57 8.79 10.64
CA TYR A 341 -25.27 9.50 11.71
C TYR A 341 -26.76 9.71 11.37
N ILE A 342 -27.08 10.15 10.15
CA ILE A 342 -28.47 10.35 9.72
C ILE A 342 -29.25 9.03 9.70
N VAL A 343 -28.68 7.98 9.08
CA VAL A 343 -29.34 6.67 8.99
C VAL A 343 -29.53 6.07 10.38
N HIS A 344 -28.55 6.19 11.27
CA HIS A 344 -28.65 5.67 12.63
C HIS A 344 -29.69 6.44 13.46
N SER A 345 -29.66 7.78 13.38
CA SER A 345 -30.63 8.64 14.08
C SER A 345 -32.08 8.38 13.64
N THR A 346 -32.29 8.05 12.36
CA THR A 346 -33.63 7.83 11.79
C THR A 346 -34.04 6.36 11.81
N PHE A 347 -33.39 5.51 11.01
CA PHE A 347 -33.73 4.11 10.79
C PHE A 347 -33.46 3.25 12.04
N PHE A 348 -32.28 3.37 12.64
CA PHE A 348 -31.95 2.54 13.81
C PHE A 348 -32.79 2.92 15.03
N THR A 349 -32.98 4.22 15.30
CA THR A 349 -33.91 4.68 16.34
C THR A 349 -35.34 4.16 16.10
N SER A 350 -35.81 4.14 14.86
CA SER A 350 -37.13 3.58 14.52
C SER A 350 -37.22 2.08 14.85
N CYS A 351 -36.17 1.32 14.53
CA CYS A 351 -36.07 -0.11 14.89
C CYS A 351 -36.04 -0.32 16.40
N LEU A 352 -35.39 0.59 17.14
CA LEU A 352 -35.37 0.58 18.61
C LEU A 352 -36.78 0.78 19.16
N VAL A 353 -37.57 1.74 18.64
CA VAL A 353 -38.96 1.96 19.04
C VAL A 353 -39.82 0.71 18.77
N ILE A 354 -39.68 0.09 17.61
CA ILE A 354 -40.39 -1.17 17.28
C ILE A 354 -40.02 -2.28 18.27
N THR A 355 -38.74 -2.37 18.64
CA THR A 355 -38.26 -3.35 19.61
C THR A 355 -38.85 -3.09 21.00
N LEU A 356 -38.90 -1.83 21.45
CA LEU A 356 -39.55 -1.44 22.71
C LEU A 356 -41.04 -1.77 22.71
N LYS A 357 -41.75 -1.50 21.61
CA LYS A 357 -43.16 -1.86 21.45
C LYS A 357 -43.40 -3.37 21.49
N ARG A 358 -42.48 -4.16 20.91
CA ARG A 358 -42.50 -5.64 21.00
C ARG A 358 -42.37 -6.09 22.46
N VAL A 359 -41.42 -5.52 23.21
CA VAL A 359 -41.19 -5.86 24.62
C VAL A 359 -42.39 -5.48 25.48
N SER A 360 -42.95 -4.28 25.30
CA SER A 360 -44.18 -3.82 25.97
C SER A 360 -45.36 -4.78 25.68
N SER A 361 -45.46 -5.29 24.45
CA SER A 361 -46.47 -6.28 24.05
C SER A 361 -46.21 -7.72 24.53
N ARG A 362 -45.12 -7.98 25.26
CA ARG A 362 -44.71 -9.30 25.78
C ARG A 362 -44.57 -10.38 24.70
N ARG A 363 -44.04 -10.00 23.54
CA ARG A 363 -43.79 -10.92 22.41
C ARG A 363 -42.37 -11.47 22.46
N HIS A 364 -42.22 -12.73 22.05
CA HIS A 364 -40.93 -13.40 21.91
C HIS A 364 -39.98 -12.61 21.00
N CYS A 365 -38.67 -12.62 21.29
CA CYS A 365 -37.67 -11.86 20.51
C CYS A 365 -37.52 -12.34 19.06
N LEU A 366 -37.52 -13.66 18.84
CA LEU A 366 -37.42 -14.29 17.50
C LEU A 366 -38.78 -14.59 16.87
N CYS A 367 -39.63 -15.39 17.53
CA CYS A 367 -40.88 -15.88 16.92
C CYS A 367 -42.05 -14.88 16.93
N CYS A 368 -41.90 -13.69 17.55
CA CYS A 368 -42.97 -12.69 17.72
C CYS A 368 -44.28 -13.19 18.39
N CYS A 369 -44.35 -14.45 18.84
CA CYS A 369 -45.50 -15.02 19.54
C CYS A 369 -45.68 -14.38 20.92
N ARG A 370 -46.94 -14.21 21.35
CA ARG A 370 -47.26 -13.73 22.70
C ARG A 370 -47.03 -14.88 23.69
N LEU A 371 -46.21 -14.66 24.71
CA LEU A 371 -45.93 -15.70 25.71
C LEU A 371 -46.94 -15.67 26.87
N PRO A 372 -47.22 -16.83 27.50
CA PRO A 372 -48.05 -16.92 28.70
C PRO A 372 -47.44 -16.15 29.88
N LYS A 373 -48.29 -15.59 30.75
CA LYS A 373 -47.86 -14.81 31.94
C LYS A 373 -46.95 -15.59 32.89
N ASP A 374 -47.14 -16.90 33.00
CA ASP A 374 -46.43 -17.75 33.97
C ASP A 374 -44.95 -17.98 33.60
N ASN A 375 -44.62 -17.91 32.32
CA ASN A 375 -43.25 -18.05 31.85
C ASN A 375 -42.42 -16.78 32.11
N TYR A 376 -43.07 -15.64 32.31
CA TYR A 376 -42.41 -14.36 32.58
C TYR A 376 -41.80 -14.33 34.00
N THR A 377 -42.57 -14.75 35.00
CA THR A 377 -42.13 -14.77 36.41
C THR A 377 -41.00 -15.77 36.64
N LYS A 378 -41.07 -16.96 36.02
CA LYS A 378 -39.99 -17.97 36.06
C LYS A 378 -38.70 -17.45 35.44
N ALA A 379 -38.81 -16.72 34.34
CA ALA A 379 -37.65 -16.22 33.62
C ALA A 379 -37.00 -15.02 34.33
N ASN A 380 -37.80 -14.18 35.00
CA ASN A 380 -37.29 -13.11 35.86
C ASN A 380 -36.44 -13.64 37.03
N ARG A 381 -36.86 -14.75 37.67
CA ARG A 381 -36.06 -15.42 38.71
C ARG A 381 -34.71 -15.94 38.20
N LYS A 382 -34.64 -16.47 36.98
CA LYS A 382 -33.36 -16.90 36.36
C LYS A 382 -32.46 -15.70 36.03
N SER A 383 -33.03 -14.61 35.52
CA SER A 383 -32.31 -13.37 35.24
C SER A 383 -31.68 -12.76 36.48
N LYS A 384 -32.41 -12.75 37.62
CA LYS A 384 -31.87 -12.27 38.91
C LYS A 384 -30.66 -13.09 39.36
N ARG A 385 -30.67 -14.41 39.22
CA ARG A 385 -29.50 -15.25 39.53
C ARG A 385 -28.29 -14.92 38.64
N LEU A 386 -28.51 -14.71 37.34
CA LEU A 386 -27.43 -14.37 36.40
C LEU A 386 -26.87 -12.96 36.67
N ASN A 387 -27.73 -12.00 37.01
CA ASN A 387 -27.32 -10.65 37.40
C ASN A 387 -26.56 -10.63 38.73
N VAL A 388 -26.91 -11.48 39.70
CA VAL A 388 -26.12 -11.64 40.93
C VAL A 388 -24.72 -12.18 40.61
N LEU A 389 -24.64 -13.19 39.74
CA LEU A 389 -23.34 -13.76 39.32
C LEU A 389 -22.51 -12.72 38.54
N ARG A 390 -23.17 -11.93 37.67
CA ARG A 390 -22.55 -10.83 36.92
C ARG A 390 -22.09 -9.71 37.85
N ASN A 391 -22.90 -9.33 38.84
CA ASN A 391 -22.54 -8.31 39.83
C ASN A 391 -21.41 -8.80 40.75
N GLN A 392 -21.34 -10.10 41.05
CA GLN A 392 -20.20 -10.71 41.73
C GLN A 392 -18.92 -10.68 40.88
N ILE A 393 -19.02 -10.94 39.57
CA ILE A 393 -17.89 -10.82 38.63
C ILE A 393 -17.48 -9.36 38.47
N TYR A 394 -18.42 -8.42 38.33
CA TYR A 394 -18.14 -6.99 38.28
C TYR A 394 -17.57 -6.48 39.61
N SER A 395 -18.04 -6.96 40.76
CA SER A 395 -17.42 -6.60 42.04
C SER A 395 -16.01 -7.18 42.13
N LEU A 396 -15.77 -8.39 41.63
CA LEU A 396 -14.42 -8.99 41.52
C LEU A 396 -13.51 -8.25 40.54
N LEU A 397 -14.04 -7.68 39.45
CA LEU A 397 -13.29 -6.79 38.55
C LEU A 397 -13.14 -5.36 39.09
N ASN A 398 -13.97 -4.97 40.06
CA ASN A 398 -13.92 -3.66 40.71
C ASN A 398 -13.11 -3.68 42.03
N ILE A 399 -12.77 -4.87 42.54
CA ILE A 399 -11.68 -5.15 43.49
C ILE A 399 -10.37 -4.99 42.69
N ASP A 400 -9.46 -4.05 42.89
CA ASP A 400 -9.25 -3.02 43.89
C ASP A 400 -8.67 -1.78 43.20
N SER A 401 -8.93 -0.60 43.78
CA SER A 401 -8.22 0.66 43.52
C SER A 401 -6.68 0.50 43.44
N MET A 402 -6.13 -0.48 44.18
CA MET A 402 -4.70 -0.80 44.16
C MET A 402 -4.19 -1.37 42.83
N TRP A 403 -5.00 -2.11 42.06
CA TRP A 403 -4.59 -2.67 40.76
C TRP A 403 -4.90 -1.75 39.58
N LYS A 404 -5.86 -0.82 39.72
CA LYS A 404 -6.20 0.14 38.65
C LYS A 404 -5.02 1.02 38.26
N LYS A 405 -4.22 1.49 39.23
CA LYS A 405 -3.04 2.34 38.98
C LYS A 405 -1.91 1.61 38.22
N PRO A 406 -1.43 0.43 38.65
CA PRO A 406 -0.41 -0.29 37.90
C PRO A 406 -0.93 -0.78 36.56
N PHE A 407 -2.19 -1.23 36.45
CA PHE A 407 -2.74 -1.66 35.15
C PHE A 407 -2.90 -0.50 34.18
N ALA A 408 -3.37 0.67 34.64
CA ALA A 408 -3.42 1.88 33.81
C ALA A 408 -2.02 2.36 33.43
N SER A 409 -1.04 2.26 34.33
CA SER A 409 0.36 2.60 34.04
C SER A 409 0.98 1.65 33.01
N ILE A 410 0.77 0.34 33.15
CA ILE A 410 1.21 -0.67 32.18
C ILE A 410 0.52 -0.45 30.83
N PHE A 411 -0.79 -0.19 30.83
CA PHE A 411 -1.55 0.06 29.61
C PHE A 411 -1.07 1.33 28.91
N CYS A 412 -0.85 2.43 29.64
CA CYS A 412 -0.25 3.66 29.10
C CYS A 412 1.16 3.41 28.55
N LEU A 413 2.00 2.65 29.25
CA LEU A 413 3.35 2.30 28.78
C LEU A 413 3.27 1.47 27.50
N LEU A 414 2.37 0.48 27.46
CA LEU A 414 2.16 -0.36 26.28
C LEU A 414 1.62 0.44 25.10
N LEU A 415 0.74 1.43 25.35
CA LEU A 415 0.21 2.34 24.34
C LEU A 415 1.30 3.27 23.81
N ILE A 416 2.18 3.80 24.68
CA ILE A 416 3.36 4.59 24.27
C ILE A 416 4.32 3.72 23.44
N VAL A 417 4.63 2.50 23.89
CA VAL A 417 5.46 1.56 23.14
C VAL A 417 4.82 1.24 21.79
N PHE A 418 3.51 1.03 21.74
CA PHE A 418 2.79 0.77 20.49
C PHE A 418 2.81 1.98 19.55
N ILE A 419 2.68 3.20 20.07
CA ILE A 419 2.81 4.43 19.28
C ILE A 419 4.24 4.56 18.76
N ILE A 420 5.26 4.35 19.60
CA ILE A 420 6.67 4.42 19.20
C ILE A 420 6.95 3.34 18.14
N LEU A 421 6.46 2.11 18.33
CA LEU A 421 6.61 1.03 17.34
C LEU A 421 5.86 1.35 16.05
N SER A 422 4.65 1.90 16.11
CA SER A 422 3.88 2.29 14.93
C SER A 422 4.53 3.44 14.18
N LEU A 423 5.09 4.41 14.90
CA LEU A 423 5.82 5.55 14.33
C LEU A 423 7.17 5.10 13.76
N TRP A 424 7.89 4.23 14.47
CA TRP A 424 9.09 3.58 13.99
C TRP A 424 8.81 2.74 12.76
N PHE A 425 7.75 1.92 12.75
CA PHE A 425 7.35 1.13 11.60
C PHE A 425 6.87 2.01 10.44
N GLY A 426 6.18 3.11 10.71
CA GLY A 426 5.80 4.10 9.69
C GLY A 426 7.01 4.79 9.05
N LEU A 427 8.05 5.10 9.84
CA LEU A 427 9.30 5.68 9.38
C LEU A 427 10.27 4.63 8.79
N SER A 428 10.17 3.38 9.23
CA SER A 428 11.02 2.24 8.85
C SER A 428 10.35 1.31 7.86
N ILE A 429 9.13 1.63 7.38
CA ILE A 429 8.59 1.10 6.14
C ILE A 429 9.53 1.62 5.06
N ASP A 430 10.61 0.88 4.91
CA ASP A 430 11.46 0.95 3.78
C ASP A 430 10.58 0.47 2.62
N THR A 431 10.36 1.34 1.64
CA THR A 431 9.55 0.99 0.46
C THR A 431 10.09 -0.25 -0.25
N SER A 432 11.35 -0.61 0.03
CA SER A 432 12.00 -1.86 -0.34
C SER A 432 11.24 -3.12 0.10
N LEU A 433 10.54 -3.11 1.24
CA LEU A 433 9.82 -4.27 1.78
C LEU A 433 8.52 -4.55 1.00
N PHE A 434 7.92 -3.51 0.43
CA PHE A 434 6.84 -3.67 -0.55
C PHE A 434 7.38 -4.25 -1.86
N GLU A 435 8.52 -3.77 -2.33
CA GLU A 435 9.16 -4.34 -3.51
C GLU A 435 9.46 -5.84 -3.33
N ASP A 436 9.96 -6.27 -2.18
CA ASP A 436 10.37 -7.67 -1.95
C ASP A 436 9.20 -8.66 -1.84
N LYS A 437 8.00 -8.22 -1.43
CA LYS A 437 6.81 -9.10 -1.30
C LYS A 437 5.99 -9.15 -2.60
N TYR A 438 5.97 -8.06 -3.37
CA TYR A 438 5.16 -7.94 -4.59
C TYR A 438 5.95 -8.19 -5.88
N LEU A 439 7.29 -8.11 -5.84
CA LEU A 439 8.11 -8.57 -6.95
C LEU A 439 8.34 -10.09 -6.84
N PRO A 440 8.30 -10.83 -7.96
CA PRO A 440 8.65 -12.25 -7.97
C PRO A 440 10.02 -12.48 -7.31
N ARG A 441 10.22 -13.63 -6.64
CA ARG A 441 11.51 -14.03 -6.00
C ARG A 441 12.74 -13.83 -6.90
N GLU A 442 12.52 -13.86 -8.19
CA GLU A 442 13.49 -13.60 -9.25
C GLU A 442 14.10 -12.18 -9.22
N PHE A 443 13.44 -11.18 -8.64
CA PHE A 443 14.01 -9.84 -8.47
C PHE A 443 15.07 -9.75 -7.37
N TYR A 444 15.12 -10.72 -6.44
CA TYR A 444 16.15 -10.77 -5.41
C TYR A 444 17.54 -11.03 -6.01
N SER A 445 17.61 -11.88 -7.04
CA SER A 445 18.86 -12.10 -7.79
C SER A 445 19.27 -10.82 -8.52
N LEU A 446 18.31 -10.12 -9.15
CA LEU A 446 18.55 -8.85 -9.84
C LEU A 446 19.09 -7.77 -8.89
N ARG A 447 18.47 -7.60 -7.70
CA ARG A 447 18.90 -6.61 -6.70
C ARG A 447 20.28 -6.95 -6.14
N SER A 448 20.54 -8.23 -5.85
CA SER A 448 21.86 -8.68 -5.42
C SER A 448 22.94 -8.37 -6.47
N HIS A 449 22.62 -8.46 -7.77
CA HIS A 449 23.54 -8.15 -8.86
C HIS A 449 23.67 -6.64 -9.13
N MET A 450 22.65 -5.83 -8.79
CA MET A 450 22.70 -4.37 -8.94
C MET A 450 23.36 -3.66 -7.75
N GLN A 451 23.22 -4.18 -6.53
CA GLN A 451 23.83 -3.59 -5.33
C GLN A 451 25.30 -3.93 -5.18
N SER A 452 25.75 -5.03 -5.80
CA SER A 452 27.13 -5.50 -5.74
C SER A 452 27.95 -4.88 -6.84
#